data_AF-A0AAX1U9P0-F1
#
_entry.id   AF-A0AAX1U9P0-F1
#
_cell.length_a   1.000
_cell.length_b   1.000
_cell.length_c   1.000
_cell.angle_alpha   90.00
_cell.angle_beta   90.00
_cell.angle_gamma   90.00
#
_symmetry.space_group_name_H-M   'P 1'
#
loop_
_entity.id
_entity.type
_entity.pdbx_description
1 polymer ?
#
loop_
_entity_poly.entity_id
_entity_poly.type
_entity_poly.pdbx_seq_one_letter_code
_entity_poly.pdbx_strand_id
1 'polypeptide(L)'
;MESSTITEKFIELTLSRLKSLTYTVKNDDAFALSFLLQKVENTIRNSCNTTSIPDGLIFIAVDMVCGEFLMNLKQTNSLGDSFNAEMAIKQVKLGDADVSFDDENENKKLDELFSYMMNHGKGEFICYRKIRW
;
A
#
# COMPACT_ATOMS: atom_id res chain seq x y z
N MET A 1 23.75 -14.91 2.35
CA MET A 1 22.28 -14.98 2.52
C MET A 1 21.87 -13.62 3.04
N GLU A 2 21.50 -12.70 2.15
CA GLU A 2 20.93 -11.42 2.59
C GLU A 2 19.52 -11.71 3.08
N SER A 3 19.40 -11.83 4.41
CA SER A 3 18.12 -11.74 5.10
C SER A 3 17.45 -10.45 4.66
N SER A 4 16.26 -10.55 4.07
CA SER A 4 15.37 -9.46 3.64
C SER A 4 15.58 -8.18 4.44
N THR A 5 16.42 -7.29 3.91
CA THR A 5 16.60 -5.96 4.48
C THR A 5 15.47 -5.11 3.93
N ILE A 6 14.32 -5.19 4.60
CA ILE A 6 13.32 -4.13 4.48
C ILE A 6 14.09 -2.83 4.68
N THR A 7 14.22 -2.04 3.61
CA THR A 7 15.05 -0.85 3.67
C THR A 7 14.39 0.14 4.62
N GLU A 8 15.14 0.79 5.52
CA GLU A 8 14.60 1.79 6.46
C GLU A 8 13.74 2.83 5.73
N LYS A 9 14.20 3.26 4.55
CA LYS A 9 13.47 4.12 3.62
C LYS A 9 12.06 3.60 3.27
N PHE A 10 11.89 2.30 3.04
CA PHE A 10 10.60 1.71 2.68
C PHE A 10 9.61 1.79 3.87
N ILE A 11 10.10 1.54 5.08
CA ILE A 11 9.31 1.67 6.32
C ILE A 11 8.90 3.12 6.54
N GLU A 12 9.86 4.05 6.48
CA GLU A 12 9.61 5.49 6.68
C GLU A 12 8.60 6.06 5.68
N LEU A 13 8.71 5.67 4.40
CA LEU A 13 7.77 6.09 3.37
C LEU A 13 6.37 5.53 3.63
N THR A 14 6.27 4.28 4.08
CA THR A 14 4.97 3.66 4.39
C THR A 14 4.29 4.33 5.57
N LEU A 15 5.04 4.63 6.64
CA LEU A 15 4.53 5.37 7.79
C LEU A 15 4.07 6.79 7.39
N SER A 16 4.86 7.47 6.56
CA SER A 16 4.53 8.80 6.06
C SER A 16 3.27 8.79 5.20
N ARG A 17 3.12 7.77 4.33
CA ARG A 17 1.95 7.61 3.48
C ARG A 17 0.70 7.29 4.29
N LEU A 18 0.76 6.39 5.28
CA LEU A 18 -0.36 6.11 6.19
C LEU A 18 -0.82 7.37 6.93
N LYS A 19 0.12 8.20 7.40
CA LYS A 19 -0.18 9.49 8.04
C LYS A 19 -0.89 10.45 7.08
N SER A 20 -0.45 10.50 5.81
CA SER A 20 -1.13 11.27 4.76
C SER A 20 -2.56 10.79 4.50
N LEU A 21 -2.81 9.50 4.66
CA LEU A 21 -4.13 8.88 4.54
C LEU A 21 -4.98 8.99 5.82
N THR A 22 -4.58 9.83 6.77
CA THR A 22 -5.25 10.07 8.07
C THR A 22 -5.17 8.92 9.07
N TYR A 23 -4.33 7.91 8.83
CA TYR A 23 -4.12 6.80 9.76
C TYR A 23 -2.84 6.98 10.59
N THR A 24 -2.95 6.82 11.92
CA THR A 24 -1.80 6.83 12.83
C THR A 24 -1.54 5.40 13.31
N VAL A 25 -0.35 4.89 12.99
CA VAL A 25 0.09 3.53 13.36
C VAL A 25 0.23 3.39 14.87
N LYS A 26 -0.41 2.38 15.44
CA LYS A 26 -0.32 2.01 16.86
C LYS A 26 0.73 0.92 17.05
N ASN A 27 1.14 0.69 18.31
CA ASN A 27 2.09 -0.36 18.63
C ASN A 27 1.58 -1.77 18.27
N ASP A 28 0.28 -2.01 18.44
CA ASP A 28 -0.35 -3.30 18.12
C ASP A 28 -0.35 -3.61 16.61
N ASP A 29 -0.25 -2.57 15.77
CA ASP A 29 -0.21 -2.70 14.32
C ASP A 29 1.17 -3.13 13.80
N ALA A 30 2.22 -3.02 14.62
CA ALA A 30 3.61 -3.21 14.20
C ALA A 30 3.84 -4.59 13.56
N PHE A 31 3.26 -5.64 14.15
CA PHE A 31 3.36 -6.99 13.59
C PHE A 31 2.67 -7.09 12.23
N ALA A 32 1.41 -6.64 12.13
CA ALA A 32 0.64 -6.70 10.89
C ALA A 32 1.32 -5.90 9.77
N LEU A 33 1.82 -4.69 10.08
CA LEU A 33 2.52 -3.85 9.12
C LEU A 33 3.84 -4.49 8.67
N SER A 34 4.63 -5.03 9.60
CA SER A 34 5.89 -5.73 9.27
C SER A 34 5.66 -6.94 8.35
N PHE A 35 4.60 -7.70 8.61
CA PHE A 35 4.21 -8.84 7.78
C PHE A 35 3.82 -8.39 6.36
N LEU A 36 3.04 -7.32 6.25
CA LEU A 36 2.62 -6.79 4.94
C LEU A 36 3.79 -6.21 4.15
N LEU A 37 4.71 -5.49 4.80
CA LEU A 37 5.94 -5.00 4.18
C LEU A 37 6.74 -6.15 3.56
N GLN A 38 6.98 -7.23 4.31
CA GLN A 38 7.68 -8.42 3.81
C GLN A 38 6.90 -9.13 2.70
N LYS A 39 5.58 -9.23 2.84
CA LYS A 39 4.72 -9.86 1.84
C LYS A 39 4.82 -9.12 0.50
N VAL A 40 4.64 -7.80 0.50
CA VAL A 40 4.71 -6.96 -0.69
C VAL A 40 6.11 -6.97 -1.31
N GLU A 41 7.16 -6.86 -0.50
CA GLU A 41 8.54 -6.97 -0.96
C GLU A 41 8.76 -8.29 -1.70
N ASN A 42 8.32 -9.40 -1.12
CA ASN A 42 8.42 -10.72 -1.75
C ASN A 42 7.56 -10.83 -3.02
N THR A 43 6.36 -10.25 -3.06
CA THR A 43 5.51 -10.23 -4.25
C THR A 43 6.22 -9.53 -5.42
N ILE A 44 6.79 -8.35 -5.20
CA ILE A 44 7.51 -7.59 -6.23
C ILE A 44 8.77 -8.35 -6.66
N ARG A 45 9.53 -8.85 -5.69
CA ARG A 45 10.77 -9.61 -5.90
C ARG A 45 10.52 -10.85 -6.76
N ASN A 46 9.45 -11.60 -6.47
CA ASN A 46 9.07 -12.79 -7.23
C ASN A 46 8.55 -12.43 -8.63
N SER A 47 7.74 -11.37 -8.75
CA SER A 47 7.19 -10.94 -10.04
C SER A 47 8.28 -10.44 -11.00
N CYS A 48 9.24 -9.67 -10.47
CA CYS A 48 10.33 -9.06 -11.25
C CYS A 48 11.57 -9.95 -11.32
N ASN A 49 11.65 -11.02 -10.51
CA ASN A 49 12.84 -11.86 -10.32
C ASN A 49 14.08 -11.00 -9.97
N THR A 50 13.92 -10.09 -9.03
CA THR A 50 15.00 -9.24 -8.47
C THR A 50 15.39 -9.73 -7.08
N THR A 51 16.39 -9.11 -6.45
CA THR A 51 16.77 -9.37 -5.05
C THR A 51 16.20 -8.31 -4.10
N SER A 52 15.89 -7.13 -4.61
CA SER A 52 15.29 -6.00 -3.90
C SER A 52 14.17 -5.37 -4.74
N ILE A 53 13.39 -4.47 -4.12
CA ILE A 53 12.40 -3.65 -4.83
C ILE A 53 13.14 -2.65 -5.73
N PRO A 54 12.89 -2.62 -7.05
CA PRO A 54 13.43 -1.60 -7.94
C PRO A 54 13.02 -0.19 -7.51
N ASP A 55 13.90 0.80 -7.67
CA ASP A 55 13.64 2.18 -7.20
C ASP A 55 12.35 2.78 -7.75
N GLY A 56 12.04 2.53 -9.02
CA GLY A 56 10.81 3.03 -9.64
C GLY A 56 9.53 2.33 -9.15
N LEU A 57 9.64 1.21 -8.43
CA LEU A 57 8.51 0.51 -7.83
C LEU A 57 8.34 0.81 -6.33
N ILE A 58 9.21 1.62 -5.71
CA ILE A 58 9.16 1.89 -4.26
C ILE A 58 7.82 2.51 -3.86
N PHE A 59 7.34 3.53 -4.58
CA PHE A 59 6.09 4.20 -4.24
C PHE A 59 4.86 3.30 -4.48
N ILE A 60 4.89 2.49 -5.53
CA ILE A 60 3.85 1.47 -5.80
C ILE A 60 3.83 0.43 -4.68
N ALA A 61 5.00 -0.02 -4.22
CA ALA A 61 5.10 -0.95 -3.09
C ALA A 61 4.52 -0.34 -1.81
N VAL A 62 4.79 0.94 -1.55
CA VAL A 62 4.27 1.67 -0.39
C VAL A 62 2.74 1.72 -0.43
N ASP A 63 2.16 2.08 -1.57
CA ASP A 63 0.71 2.15 -1.72
C ASP A 63 0.04 0.78 -1.65
N MET A 64 0.70 -0.27 -2.18
CA MET A 64 0.23 -1.64 -1.99
C MET A 64 0.16 -2.05 -0.52
N VAL A 65 1.20 -1.73 0.28
CA VAL A 65 1.20 -2.02 1.72
C VAL A 65 0.10 -1.22 2.42
N CYS A 66 -0.01 0.08 2.13
CA CYS A 66 -1.04 0.94 2.74
C CYS A 66 -2.45 0.45 2.40
N GLY A 67 -2.71 0.08 1.14
CA GLY A 67 -3.99 -0.45 0.70
C GLY A 67 -4.35 -1.76 1.36
N GLU A 68 -3.44 -2.73 1.41
CA GLU A 68 -3.68 -4.01 2.10
C GLU A 68 -3.90 -3.80 3.60
N PHE A 69 -3.12 -2.94 4.23
CA PHE A 69 -3.20 -2.67 5.66
C PHE A 69 -4.54 -2.01 6.04
N LEU A 70 -4.94 -0.96 5.33
CA LEU A 70 -6.22 -0.28 5.59
C LEU A 70 -7.42 -1.17 5.26
N MET A 71 -7.33 -2.00 4.23
CA MET A 71 -8.35 -3.00 3.91
C MET A 71 -8.52 -4.01 5.05
N ASN A 72 -7.41 -4.54 5.57
CA ASN A 72 -7.43 -5.47 6.70
C ASN A 72 -8.07 -4.84 7.94
N LEU A 73 -7.68 -3.60 8.27
CA LEU A 73 -8.25 -2.86 9.40
C LEU A 73 -9.75 -2.62 9.24
N LYS A 74 -10.20 -2.33 8.02
CA LYS A 74 -11.63 -2.21 7.73
C LYS A 74 -12.36 -3.54 7.94
N GLN A 75 -11.81 -4.64 7.44
CA GLN A 75 -12.42 -5.97 7.58
C GLN A 75 -12.51 -6.44 9.03
N THR A 76 -11.52 -6.10 9.86
CA THR A 76 -11.53 -6.41 11.30
C THR A 76 -12.28 -5.37 12.14
N ASN A 77 -12.95 -4.40 11.50
CA ASN A 77 -13.63 -3.28 12.15
C ASN A 77 -12.72 -2.53 13.15
N SER A 78 -11.42 -2.49 12.85
CA SER A 78 -10.36 -1.87 13.67
C SER A 78 -9.90 -0.53 13.09
N LEU A 79 -10.49 -0.12 11.96
CA LEU A 79 -10.40 1.21 11.38
C LEU A 79 -11.17 2.17 12.30
N GLY A 80 -10.55 2.55 13.43
CA GLY A 80 -11.23 3.30 14.49
C GLY A 80 -11.83 4.63 14.01
N ASP A 81 -12.71 5.20 14.83
CA ASP A 81 -13.52 6.40 14.51
C ASP A 81 -12.72 7.65 14.12
N SER A 82 -11.40 7.64 14.36
CA SER A 82 -10.49 8.72 13.99
C SER A 82 -10.08 8.73 12.51
N PHE A 83 -10.39 7.68 11.75
CA PHE A 83 -10.06 7.61 10.33
C PHE A 83 -11.06 8.44 9.50
N ASN A 84 -10.57 9.45 8.78
CA ASN A 84 -11.41 10.30 7.95
C ASN A 84 -11.38 9.81 6.49
N ALA A 85 -12.37 8.98 6.15
CA ALA A 85 -12.54 8.40 4.83
C ALA A 85 -12.59 9.44 3.70
N GLU A 86 -13.37 10.52 3.89
CA GLU A 86 -13.54 11.56 2.90
C GLU A 86 -12.23 12.32 2.63
N MET A 87 -11.47 12.58 3.70
CA MET A 87 -10.17 13.23 3.60
C MET A 87 -9.14 12.31 2.93
N ALA A 88 -9.10 11.01 3.26
CA ALA A 88 -8.23 10.04 2.60
C ALA A 88 -8.51 9.96 1.08
N ILE A 89 -9.79 9.90 0.71
CA ILE A 89 -10.22 9.93 -0.70
C ILE A 89 -9.76 11.22 -1.39
N LYS A 90 -9.94 12.38 -0.76
CA LYS A 90 -9.48 13.68 -1.30
C LYS A 90 -7.97 13.72 -1.49
N GLN A 91 -7.18 13.17 -0.55
CA GLN A 91 -5.72 13.14 -0.65
C GLN A 91 -5.24 12.31 -1.84
N VAL A 92 -5.89 11.16 -2.11
CA VAL A 92 -5.53 10.33 -3.28
C VAL A 92 -5.97 10.99 -4.60
N LYS A 93 -7.15 11.63 -4.63
CA LYS A 93 -7.61 12.40 -5.80
C LYS A 93 -6.69 13.57 -6.15
N LEU A 94 -6.13 14.25 -5.15
CA LEU A 94 -5.19 15.35 -5.34
C LEU A 94 -3.83 14.87 -5.89
N GLY A 95 -3.48 13.60 -5.68
CA GLY A 95 -2.16 13.03 -5.99
C GLY A 95 -2.03 12.34 -7.35
N ASP A 96 -2.91 11.40 -7.69
CA ASP A 96 -2.65 10.45 -8.79
C ASP A 96 -3.74 10.32 -9.87
N ALA A 97 -5.02 10.53 -9.58
CA ALA A 97 -6.08 10.51 -10.62
C ALA A 97 -7.42 11.03 -10.10
N ASP A 98 -8.20 11.63 -11.00
CA ASP A 98 -9.63 11.90 -10.79
C ASP A 98 -10.42 10.58 -10.87
N VAL A 99 -10.30 9.75 -9.83
CA VAL A 99 -11.10 8.52 -9.71
C VAL A 99 -12.54 8.94 -9.42
N SER A 100 -13.42 8.75 -10.39
CA SER A 100 -14.86 8.97 -10.24
C SER A 100 -15.46 7.83 -9.41
N PHE A 101 -15.48 8.00 -8.09
CA PHE A 101 -16.24 7.13 -7.20
C PHE A 101 -17.73 7.36 -7.45
N ASP A 102 -18.44 6.33 -7.88
CA ASP A 102 -19.89 6.39 -8.08
C ASP A 102 -20.58 6.63 -6.73
N ASP A 103 -21.75 7.27 -6.72
CA ASP A 103 -22.30 7.91 -5.51
C ASP A 103 -22.88 6.93 -4.47
N GLU A 104 -22.65 5.63 -4.67
CA GLU A 104 -23.14 4.58 -3.80
C GLU A 104 -22.24 4.36 -2.58
N ASN A 105 -22.77 4.62 -1.37
CA ASN A 105 -22.24 4.24 -0.05
C ASN A 105 -20.74 4.48 0.21
N GLU A 106 -20.42 5.29 1.23
CA GLU A 106 -19.05 5.59 1.68
C GLU A 106 -18.16 4.35 1.86
N ASN A 107 -18.74 3.24 2.34
CA ASN A 107 -18.04 1.96 2.47
C ASN A 107 -17.53 1.41 1.13
N LYS A 108 -18.34 1.48 0.06
CA LYS A 108 -17.92 1.00 -1.26
C LYS A 108 -16.82 1.89 -1.83
N LYS A 109 -16.94 3.21 -1.68
CA LYS A 109 -15.89 4.17 -2.08
C LYS A 109 -14.54 3.85 -1.43
N LEU A 110 -14.55 3.47 -0.15
CA LEU A 110 -13.34 3.01 0.55
C LEU A 110 -12.79 1.68 0.00
N ASP A 111 -13.65 0.71 -0.29
CA ASP A 111 -13.21 -0.57 -0.89
C ASP A 111 -12.57 -0.34 -2.26
N GLU A 112 -13.15 0.54 -3.07
CA GLU A 112 -12.60 0.94 -4.37
C GLU A 112 -11.25 1.66 -4.21
N LEU A 113 -11.13 2.57 -3.25
CA LEU A 113 -9.88 3.28 -2.95
C LEU A 113 -8.77 2.31 -2.55
N PHE A 114 -9.04 1.40 -1.61
CA PHE A 114 -8.05 0.42 -1.15
C PHE A 114 -7.68 -0.54 -2.28
N SER A 115 -8.66 -0.99 -3.05
CA SER A 115 -8.45 -1.84 -4.23
C SER A 115 -7.60 -1.13 -5.30
N TYR A 116 -7.81 0.16 -5.51
CA TYR A 116 -6.99 0.97 -6.42
C TYR A 116 -5.53 1.05 -5.95
N MET A 117 -5.29 1.41 -4.68
CA MET A 117 -3.94 1.48 -4.12
C MET A 117 -3.20 0.14 -4.24
N MET A 118 -3.90 -0.98 -4.04
CA MET A 118 -3.34 -2.33 -4.19
C MET A 118 -2.97 -2.72 -5.63
N ASN A 119 -3.55 -2.08 -6.66
CA ASN A 119 -3.49 -2.59 -8.03
C ASN A 119 -2.93 -1.61 -9.08
N HIS A 120 -3.00 -0.29 -8.87
CA HIS A 120 -2.75 0.71 -9.91
C HIS A 120 -1.36 0.61 -10.59
N GLY A 121 -0.31 0.21 -9.86
CA GLY A 121 1.06 0.12 -10.39
C GLY A 121 1.51 -1.29 -10.83
N LYS A 122 0.66 -2.32 -10.75
CA LYS A 122 1.08 -3.71 -11.05
C LYS A 122 1.54 -3.92 -12.49
N GLY A 123 1.02 -3.14 -13.43
CA GLY A 123 1.44 -3.19 -14.84
C GLY A 123 2.91 -2.85 -15.03
N GLU A 124 3.48 -1.99 -14.18
CA GLU A 124 4.87 -1.54 -14.28
C GLU A 124 5.89 -2.62 -13.90
N PHE A 125 5.45 -3.69 -13.24
CA PHE A 125 6.35 -4.79 -12.84
C PHE A 125 7.04 -5.42 -14.06
N ILE A 126 6.39 -5.39 -15.22
CA ILE A 126 6.95 -5.94 -16.45
C ILE A 126 8.22 -5.20 -16.89
N CYS A 127 8.32 -3.89 -16.61
CA CYS A 127 9.46 -3.06 -16.97
C CYS A 127 10.74 -3.46 -16.22
N TYR A 128 10.60 -4.12 -15.07
CA TYR A 128 11.70 -4.52 -14.20
C TYR A 128 11.95 -6.04 -14.19
N ARG A 129 11.19 -6.80 -14.98
CA ARG A 129 11.24 -8.27 -14.96
C ARG A 129 12.52 -8.79 -15.60
N LYS A 130 13.32 -9.53 -14.83
CA LYS A 130 14.51 -10.25 -15.32
C LYS A 130 14.14 -11.69 -15.67
N ILE A 131 14.31 -12.09 -16.93
CA ILE A 131 14.07 -13.47 -17.36
C ILE A 131 15.14 -14.38 -16.72
N ARG A 132 14.71 -15.45 -16.06
CA ARG A 132 15.56 -16.57 -15.64
C ARG A 132 15.20 -17.78 -16.50
N TRP A 133 16.20 -18.35 -17.16
CA TRP A 133 16.11 -19.61 -17.89
C TRP A 133 16.49 -20.76 -16.96
#